data_AF-A0A1F2XHH6-F1
#
_entry.id   AF-A0A1F2XHH6-F1
#
_cell.length_a   1.000
_cell.length_b   1.000
_cell.length_c   1.000
_cell.angle_alpha   90.00
_cell.angle_beta   90.00
_cell.angle_gamma   90.00
#
_symmetry.space_group_name_H-M   'P 1'
#
loop_
_entity.id
_entity.type
_entity.pdbx_description
1 polymer ?
#
loop_
_entity_poly.entity_id
_entity_poly.type
_entity_poly.pdbx_seq_one_letter_code
_entity_poly.pdbx_strand_id
1 'polypeptide(L)'
;MGLSHRFDETVIALRRIMHWKFDEKLFYKKRNETKFKMPEHVYFQTTREKIEPNLEFDRRLFAWLEKRFDSLVKLLGDDFEEEVKMYQRLNYLYQQDDPNFKGNLKKVQSKYKWAS
;
A
#
# COMPACT_ATOMS: atom_id res chain seq x y z
N MET A 1 7.39 2.10 -8.48
CA MET A 1 7.44 3.07 -7.35
C MET A 1 6.22 2.83 -6.48
N GLY A 2 6.35 2.99 -5.17
CA GLY A 2 5.27 2.73 -4.21
C GLY A 2 5.18 3.84 -3.18
N LEU A 3 3.99 4.04 -2.61
CA LEU A 3 3.73 5.06 -1.60
C LEU A 3 3.41 4.37 -0.27
N SER A 4 4.15 4.70 0.79
CA SER A 4 3.96 4.08 2.11
C SER A 4 2.56 4.28 2.68
N HIS A 5 1.96 5.45 2.45
CA HIS A 5 0.59 5.78 2.88
C HIS A 5 -0.50 5.12 2.00
N ARG A 6 -0.14 4.62 0.81
CA ARG A 6 -1.00 3.86 -0.13
C ARG A 6 -0.38 2.48 -0.40
N PHE A 7 0.07 1.82 0.67
CA PHE A 7 0.80 0.57 0.57
C PHE A 7 -0.03 -0.55 -0.09
N ASP A 8 -1.30 -0.70 0.30
CA ASP A 8 -2.18 -1.73 -0.28
C ASP A 8 -2.39 -1.53 -1.79
N GLU A 9 -2.55 -0.29 -2.24
CA GLU A 9 -2.60 0.04 -3.66
C GLU A 9 -1.29 -0.29 -4.36
N THR A 10 -0.15 -0.01 -3.72
CA THR A 10 1.17 -0.36 -4.25
C THR A 10 1.30 -1.88 -4.43
N VAL A 11 0.83 -2.68 -3.48
CA VAL A 11 0.86 -4.15 -3.57
C VAL A 11 0.03 -4.63 -4.76
N ILE A 12 -1.19 -4.12 -4.92
CA ILE A 12 -2.06 -4.50 -6.06
C ILE A 12 -1.48 -4.03 -7.39
N ALA A 13 -0.93 -2.82 -7.44
CA ALA A 13 -0.26 -2.31 -8.63
C ALA A 13 0.91 -3.21 -9.05
N LEU A 14 1.78 -3.59 -8.11
CA LEU A 14 2.88 -4.52 -8.37
C LEU A 14 2.35 -5.89 -8.81
N ARG A 15 1.31 -6.40 -8.16
CA ARG A 15 0.69 -7.68 -8.50
C ARG A 15 0.18 -7.71 -9.95
N ARG A 16 -0.46 -6.62 -10.43
CA ARG A 16 -0.90 -6.49 -11.83
C ARG A 16 0.30 -6.41 -12.79
N ILE A 17 1.27 -5.53 -12.51
CA ILE A 17 2.43 -5.31 -13.37
C ILE A 17 3.28 -6.58 -13.54
N MET A 18 3.45 -7.32 -12.46
CA MET A 18 4.28 -8.53 -12.42
C MET A 18 3.50 -9.81 -12.73
N HIS A 19 2.20 -9.70 -13.04
CA HIS A 19 1.30 -10.83 -13.25
C HIS A 19 1.32 -11.86 -12.12
N TRP A 20 1.49 -11.38 -10.87
CA TRP A 20 1.51 -12.26 -9.72
C TRP A 20 0.12 -12.84 -9.46
N LYS A 21 0.11 -14.09 -9.01
CA LYS A 21 -1.12 -14.76 -8.59
C LYS A 21 -1.55 -14.22 -7.25
N PHE A 22 -2.86 -14.20 -6.99
CA PHE A 22 -3.36 -13.95 -5.65
C PHE A 22 -2.99 -15.13 -4.74
N ASP A 23 -1.91 -14.99 -3.98
CA ASP A 23 -1.44 -16.00 -3.02
C ASP A 23 -1.38 -15.44 -1.60
N GLU A 24 -1.17 -16.32 -0.61
CA GLU A 24 -1.06 -15.93 0.80
C GLU A 24 0.16 -15.00 1.06
N LYS A 25 1.17 -15.01 0.19
CA LYS A 25 2.41 -14.23 0.35
C LYS A 25 2.23 -12.76 0.01
N LEU A 26 1.15 -12.41 -0.70
CA LEU A 26 0.77 -11.02 -0.94
C LEU A 26 0.22 -10.32 0.31
N PHE A 27 -0.14 -11.06 1.37
CA PHE A 27 -0.74 -10.50 2.57
C PHE A 27 0.33 -10.28 3.66
N TYR A 28 0.07 -9.32 4.54
CA TYR A 28 1.06 -8.91 5.54
C TYR A 28 0.39 -8.62 6.88
N LYS A 29 1.13 -8.87 7.96
CA LYS A 29 0.75 -8.40 9.29
C LYS A 29 1.42 -7.05 9.55
N LYS A 30 0.61 -6.02 9.78
CA LYS A 30 1.11 -4.69 10.19
C LYS A 30 1.87 -4.84 11.50
N ARG A 31 3.19 -4.70 11.43
CA ARG A 31 4.02 -4.48 12.61
C ARG A 31 4.29 -2.99 12.71
N ASN A 32 3.74 -2.33 13.73
CA ASN A 32 4.11 -0.96 14.07
C ASN A 32 5.51 -0.96 14.72
N GLU A 33 6.52 -1.41 13.98
CA GLU A 33 7.92 -1.31 14.39
C GLU A 33 8.44 0.10 14.05
N THR A 34 7.93 1.12 14.74
CA THR A 34 8.68 2.38 14.86
C THR A 34 9.81 2.14 15.86
N LYS A 35 10.91 1.50 15.42
CA LYS A 35 12.14 1.35 16.23
C LYS A 35 12.70 2.70 16.70
N PHE A 36 12.25 3.80 16.10
CA PHE A 36 12.60 5.17 16.43
C PHE A 36 11.36 6.03 16.74
N LYS A 37 10.47 5.54 17.60
CA LYS A 37 9.44 6.42 18.17
C LYS A 37 10.13 7.38 19.15
N MET A 38 10.67 8.48 18.63
CA MET A 38 11.06 9.61 19.47
C MET A 38 9.81 10.13 20.18
N PRO A 39 9.88 10.47 21.48
CA PRO A 39 8.75 11.04 22.20
C PRO A 39 8.22 12.26 21.44
N GLU A 40 6.90 12.34 21.33
CA GLU A 40 6.15 13.36 20.57
C GLU A 40 6.53 14.80 20.99
N HIS A 41 7.09 14.94 22.19
CA HIS A 41 7.55 16.19 22.81
C HIS A 41 8.92 16.70 22.30
N VAL A 42 9.62 15.96 21.43
CA VAL A 42 10.97 16.34 20.91
C VAL A 42 10.88 17.15 19.59
N TYR A 43 9.69 17.32 19.02
CA TYR A 43 9.48 18.27 17.93
C TYR A 43 9.46 19.71 18.46
N PHE A 44 10.61 20.19 18.92
CA PHE A 44 10.86 21.61 19.14
C PHE A 44 10.62 22.35 17.82
N GLN A 45 9.81 23.41 17.83
CA GLN A 45 9.48 24.23 16.65
C GLN A 45 10.75 24.71 15.92
N THR A 46 11.84 24.92 16.66
CA THR A 46 13.17 25.32 16.17
C THR A 46 13.87 24.28 15.28
N THR A 47 13.51 22.99 15.37
CA THR A 47 14.05 21.92 14.51
C THR A 47 13.30 21.85 13.18
N ARG A 48 11.99 22.09 13.20
CA ARG A 48 11.15 22.10 11.99
C ARG A 48 11.55 23.25 11.06
N GLU A 49 11.75 24.44 11.62
CA GLU A 49 12.20 25.65 10.90
C GLU A 49 13.58 25.51 10.24
N LYS A 50 14.47 24.66 10.76
CA LYS A 50 15.80 24.39 10.17
C LYS A 50 15.76 23.38 9.02
N ILE A 51 14.75 22.52 8.96
CA ILE A 51 14.62 21.46 7.94
C ILE A 51 13.68 21.92 6.82
N GLU A 52 12.74 22.82 7.12
CA GLU A 52 11.75 23.39 6.18
C GLU A 52 12.32 23.90 4.84
N PRO A 53 13.49 24.59 4.79
CA PRO A 53 14.08 25.06 3.53
C PRO A 53 14.56 23.91 2.62
N ASN A 54 14.98 22.78 3.20
CA ASN A 54 15.42 21.61 2.44
C ASN A 54 14.24 20.69 2.05
N LEU A 55 13.09 20.83 2.71
CA LEU A 55 11.88 20.05 2.45
C LEU A 55 11.10 20.51 1.21
N GLU A 56 11.42 21.65 0.60
CA GLU A 56 10.74 22.09 -0.61
C GLU A 56 10.93 21.10 -1.77
N PHE A 57 12.16 20.60 -1.96
CA PHE A 57 12.46 19.59 -2.97
C PHE A 57 11.79 18.26 -2.66
N ASP A 58 11.82 17.82 -1.39
CA ASP A 58 11.14 16.59 -0.97
C ASP A 58 9.63 16.68 -1.16
N ARG A 59 9.01 17.82 -0.83
CA ARG A 59 7.57 18.08 -1.06
C ARG A 59 7.24 18.01 -2.55
N ARG A 60 8.05 18.65 -3.40
CA ARG A 60 7.85 18.64 -4.86
C ARG A 60 8.02 17.24 -5.44
N LEU A 61 9.05 16.50 -4.99
CA LEU A 61 9.30 15.13 -5.40
C LEU A 61 8.14 14.23 -4.97
N PHE A 62 7.67 14.35 -3.74
CA PHE A 62 6.55 13.58 -3.23
C PHE A 62 5.26 13.85 -4.01
N ALA A 63 4.91 15.13 -4.24
CA ALA A 63 3.74 15.49 -5.04
C ALA A 63 3.86 15.00 -6.50
N TRP A 64 5.07 14.99 -7.07
CA TRP A 64 5.32 14.41 -8.38
C TRP A 64 5.12 12.89 -8.38
N LEU A 65 5.61 12.18 -7.36
CA LEU A 65 5.44 10.75 -7.19
C LEU A 65 3.95 10.37 -7.04
N GLU A 66 3.18 11.13 -6.28
CA GLU A 66 1.73 10.93 -6.14
C GLU A 66 1.01 11.03 -7.49
N LYS A 67 1.25 12.11 -8.25
CA LYS A 67 0.65 12.28 -9.59
C LYS A 67 1.06 11.15 -10.54
N ARG A 68 2.31 10.69 -10.45
CA ARG A 68 2.80 9.59 -11.28
C ARG A 68 2.13 8.27 -10.90
N PHE A 69 1.91 8.05 -9.61
CA PHE A 69 1.21 6.87 -9.11
C PHE A 69 -0.27 6.90 -9.51
N ASP A 70 -0.96 8.04 -9.43
CA ASP A 70 -2.34 8.17 -9.90
C ASP A 70 -2.47 7.88 -11.40
N SER A 71 -1.50 8.32 -12.19
CA SER A 71 -1.45 8.01 -13.63
C SER A 71 -1.27 6.51 -13.87
N LEU A 72 -0.47 5.85 -13.04
CA LEU A 72 -0.26 4.40 -13.10
C LEU A 72 -1.53 3.64 -12.71
N VAL A 73 -2.23 4.06 -11.65
CA VAL A 73 -3.52 3.47 -11.25
C VAL A 73 -4.54 3.55 -12.37
N LYS A 74 -4.66 4.71 -13.03
CA LYS A 74 -5.55 4.87 -14.19
C LYS A 74 -5.18 3.94 -15.34
N LEU A 75 -3.89 3.74 -15.61
CA LEU A 75 -3.42 2.83 -16.66
C LEU A 75 -3.75 1.36 -16.33
N LEU A 76 -3.73 1.00 -15.04
CA LEU A 76 -3.99 -0.37 -14.60
C LEU A 76 -5.45 -0.78 -14.74
N GLY A 77 -6.38 0.14 -14.97
CA GLY A 77 -7.78 -0.13 -15.30
C GLY A 77 -8.78 0.27 -14.21
N ASP A 78 -10.04 0.41 -14.62
CA ASP A 78 -11.12 0.94 -13.78
C ASP A 78 -11.51 0.03 -12.61
N ASP A 79 -11.26 -1.28 -12.72
CA ASP A 79 -11.53 -2.27 -11.67
C ASP A 79 -10.46 -2.29 -10.56
N PHE A 80 -9.39 -1.49 -10.70
CA PHE A 80 -8.28 -1.44 -9.75
C PHE A 80 -8.74 -1.10 -8.33
N GLU A 81 -9.61 -0.08 -8.19
CA GLU A 81 -10.08 0.35 -6.87
C GLU A 81 -10.93 -0.72 -6.18
N GLU A 82 -11.74 -1.45 -6.95
CA GLU A 82 -12.51 -2.59 -6.42
C GLU A 82 -11.60 -3.72 -5.96
N GLU A 83 -10.55 -4.02 -6.72
CA GLU A 83 -9.54 -5.01 -6.34
C GLU A 83 -8.81 -4.60 -5.06
N VAL A 84 -8.43 -3.33 -4.92
CA VAL A 84 -7.82 -2.81 -3.69
C VAL A 84 -8.76 -2.98 -2.50
N LYS A 85 -10.04 -2.60 -2.62
CA LYS A 85 -11.04 -2.76 -1.55
C LYS A 85 -11.21 -4.23 -1.15
N MET A 86 -11.24 -5.13 -2.13
CA MET A 86 -11.29 -6.57 -1.89
C MET A 86 -10.03 -7.07 -1.18
N TYR A 87 -8.84 -6.65 -1.63
CA TYR A 87 -7.58 -7.00 -1.00
C TYR A 87 -7.49 -6.50 0.43
N GLN A 88 -7.90 -5.26 0.71
CA GLN A 88 -7.95 -4.69 2.06
C GLN A 88 -8.81 -5.53 3.01
N ARG A 89 -9.99 -5.99 2.54
CA ARG A 89 -10.85 -6.88 3.32
C ARG A 89 -10.18 -8.22 3.60
N LEU A 90 -9.54 -8.83 2.60
CA LEU A 90 -8.79 -10.08 2.79
C LEU A 90 -7.60 -9.91 3.72
N ASN A 91 -6.86 -8.81 3.60
CA ASN A 91 -5.71 -8.52 4.44
C ASN A 91 -6.11 -8.26 5.90
N TYR A 92 -7.30 -7.67 6.11
CA TYR A 92 -7.88 -7.56 7.45
C TYR A 92 -8.14 -8.94 8.07
N LEU A 93 -8.77 -9.86 7.32
CA LEU A 93 -8.98 -11.24 7.78
C LEU A 93 -7.66 -11.97 8.05
N TYR A 94 -6.67 -11.80 7.18
CA TYR A 94 -5.33 -12.35 7.34
C TYR A 94 -4.65 -11.85 8.62
N GLN A 95 -4.78 -10.55 8.92
CA GLN A 95 -4.21 -9.95 10.13
C GLN A 95 -4.83 -10.50 11.42
N GLN A 96 -6.11 -10.84 11.39
CA GLN A 96 -6.85 -11.41 12.52
C GLN A 96 -6.72 -12.93 12.65
N ASP A 97 -5.94 -13.58 11.77
CA ASP A 97 -5.90 -15.05 11.67
C ASP A 97 -7.30 -15.68 11.50
N ASP A 98 -8.22 -14.97 10.81
CA ASP A 98 -9.61 -15.38 10.67
C ASP A 98 -9.72 -16.65 9.79
N PRO A 99 -10.44 -17.70 10.25
CA PRO A 99 -10.55 -18.96 9.52
C PRO A 99 -11.21 -18.82 8.13
N ASN A 100 -12.02 -17.77 7.93
CA ASN A 100 -12.66 -17.49 6.65
C ASN A 100 -11.69 -16.94 5.60
N PHE A 101 -10.48 -16.50 5.99
CA PHE A 101 -9.47 -15.97 5.08
C PHE A 101 -9.19 -16.94 3.92
N LYS A 102 -8.90 -18.20 4.22
CA LYS A 102 -8.56 -19.21 3.19
C LYS A 102 -9.71 -19.47 2.23
N GLY A 103 -10.95 -19.50 2.73
CA GLY A 103 -12.14 -19.66 1.91
C GLY A 103 -12.35 -18.49 0.96
N ASN A 104 -12.21 -17.26 1.47
CA ASN A 104 -12.36 -16.04 0.67
C ASN A 104 -11.20 -15.88 -0.33
N LEU A 105 -9.97 -16.23 0.04
CA LEU A 105 -8.82 -16.23 -0.87
C LEU A 105 -9.06 -17.17 -2.06
N LYS A 106 -9.57 -18.39 -1.82
CA LYS A 106 -9.91 -19.33 -2.91
C LYS A 106 -10.94 -18.78 -3.88
N LYS A 107 -11.96 -18.07 -3.39
CA LYS A 107 -12.96 -17.40 -4.25
C LYS A 107 -12.31 -16.35 -5.14
N VAL A 108 -11.42 -15.54 -4.57
CA VAL A 108 -10.66 -14.52 -5.31
C VAL A 108 -9.71 -15.14 -6.33
N GLN A 109 -8.98 -16.18 -5.95
CA GLN A 109 -8.14 -16.95 -6.88
C GLN A 109 -8.93 -17.51 -8.06
N SER A 110 -10.17 -17.96 -7.82
CA SER A 110 -11.06 -18.43 -8.89
C SER A 110 -11.49 -17.30 -9.84
N LYS A 111 -11.73 -16.10 -9.33
CA LYS A 111 -12.07 -14.91 -10.12
C LYS A 111 -10.90 -14.47 -11.01
N TYR A 112 -9.67 -14.47 -10.49
CA TYR A 112 -8.47 -14.00 -11.18
C TYR A 112 -7.62 -15.12 -11.82
N LYS A 113 -8.21 -16.30 -12.03
CA LYS A 113 -7.53 -17.51 -12.54
C LYS A 113 -6.98 -17.36 -13.97
N TRP A 114 -7.46 -16.36 -14.71
CA TRP A 114 -7.19 -16.14 -16.15
C TRP A 114 -6.18 -15.02 -16.44
N ALA A 115 -5.65 -14.32 -15.44
CA ALA A 115 -4.74 -13.18 -15.65
C ALA A 115 -3.26 -13.60 -15.83
N SER A 116 -3.01 -14.79 -16.37
CA SER A 116 -1.67 -15.32 -16.72
C SER A 116 -1.49 -15.38 -18.22
#